data_AF-A0A3D4PML1-F1
#
_entry.id   AF-A0A3D4PML1-F1
#
_cell.length_a   1.000
_cell.length_b   1.000
_cell.length_c   1.000
_cell.angle_alpha   90.00
_cell.angle_beta   90.00
_cell.angle_gamma   90.00
#
_symmetry.space_group_name_H-M   'P 1'
#
loop_
_entity.id
_entity.type
_entity.pdbx_description
1 polymer ?
#
loop_
_entity_poly.entity_id
_entity_poly.type
_entity_poly.pdbx_seq_one_letter_code
_entity_poly.pdbx_strand_id
1 'polypeptide(L)'
;MSENHLVALFLAVWAVAVLVMSTLSVSGRIKIVTINGMRRRQPGESAAAWQAGLRAYYPWALATVCSLLLFAVLVFFAPYEFLHPLVAAALIMVVIQGWPLGIWALNRAIADFHVEQK
;
A
#
# COMPACT_ATOMS: atom_id res chain seq x y z
N MET A 1 22.98 8.50 -17.51
CA MET A 1 21.70 8.50 -16.79
C MET A 1 21.89 9.33 -15.54
N SER A 2 21.17 10.45 -15.36
CA SER A 2 21.34 11.26 -14.16
C SER A 2 20.72 10.56 -12.94
N GLU A 3 21.18 10.90 -11.74
CA GLU A 3 20.74 10.31 -10.48
C GLU A 3 19.21 10.37 -10.30
N ASN A 4 18.58 11.46 -10.74
CA ASN A 4 17.11 11.64 -10.76
C ASN A 4 16.39 10.54 -11.55
N HIS A 5 16.95 10.12 -12.70
CA HIS A 5 16.37 9.05 -13.51
C HIS A 5 16.43 7.70 -12.81
N LEU A 6 17.51 7.43 -12.04
CA LEU A 6 17.65 6.18 -11.28
C LEU A 6 16.64 6.14 -10.13
N VAL A 7 16.46 7.26 -9.42
CA VAL A 7 15.48 7.38 -8.34
C VAL A 7 14.06 7.24 -8.88
N ALA A 8 13.73 7.93 -9.99
CA ALA A 8 12.42 7.82 -10.62
C ALA A 8 12.12 6.37 -11.09
N LEU A 9 13.09 5.70 -11.71
CA LEU A 9 12.96 4.30 -12.11
C LEU A 9 12.75 3.40 -10.89
N PHE A 10 13.52 3.59 -9.82
CA PHE A 10 13.36 2.84 -8.58
C PHE A 10 11.96 3.01 -7.99
N LEU A 11 11.46 4.23 -7.90
CA LEU A 11 10.11 4.52 -7.39
C LEU A 11 9.02 3.86 -8.25
N ALA A 12 9.16 3.91 -9.58
CA ALA A 12 8.22 3.27 -10.50
C ALA A 12 8.22 1.74 -10.36
N VAL A 13 9.40 1.12 -10.31
CA VAL A 13 9.55 -0.33 -10.09
C VAL A 13 8.96 -0.74 -8.74
N TRP A 14 9.20 0.06 -7.70
CA TRP A 14 8.63 -0.18 -6.37
C TRP A 14 7.11 -0.10 -6.38
N ALA A 15 6.53 0.89 -7.07
CA ALA A 15 5.08 1.02 -7.23
C ALA A 15 4.47 -0.22 -7.91
N VAL A 16 5.11 -0.71 -8.97
CA VAL A 16 4.67 -1.94 -9.66
C VAL A 16 4.75 -3.14 -8.73
N ALA A 17 5.85 -3.29 -7.98
CA ALA A 17 6.02 -4.40 -7.04
C ALA A 17 4.93 -4.39 -5.94
N VAL A 18 4.64 -3.22 -5.35
CA VAL A 18 3.58 -3.06 -4.34
C VAL A 18 2.21 -3.42 -4.93
N LEU A 19 1.91 -2.95 -6.13
CA LEU A 19 0.65 -3.27 -6.83
C LEU A 19 0.52 -4.78 -7.04
N VAL A 20 1.51 -5.40 -7.69
CA VAL A 20 1.50 -6.84 -8.01
C VAL A 20 1.36 -7.67 -6.73
N MET A 21 2.15 -7.39 -5.70
CA MET A 21 2.06 -8.12 -4.43
C MET A 21 0.69 -7.95 -3.77
N SER A 22 0.14 -6.74 -3.74
CA SER A 22 -1.17 -6.47 -3.13
C SER A 22 -2.29 -7.17 -3.90
N THR A 23 -2.29 -7.10 -5.23
CA THR A 23 -3.31 -7.74 -6.08
C THR A 23 -3.23 -9.26 -6.02
N LEU A 24 -2.03 -9.84 -6.03
CA LEU A 24 -1.84 -11.29 -5.88
C LEU A 24 -2.26 -11.80 -4.50
N SER A 25 -2.13 -10.97 -3.46
CA SER A 25 -2.55 -11.29 -2.10
C SER A 25 -4.07 -11.26 -1.96
N VAL A 26 -4.72 -10.20 -2.46
CA VAL A 26 -6.19 -10.07 -2.43
C VAL A 26 -6.88 -11.13 -3.28
N SER A 27 -6.29 -11.50 -4.42
CA SER A 27 -6.80 -12.60 -5.27
C SER A 27 -6.54 -14.00 -4.70
N GLY A 28 -5.85 -14.11 -3.56
CA GLY A 28 -5.54 -15.39 -2.90
C GLY A 28 -4.51 -16.24 -3.65
N ARG A 29 -3.88 -15.72 -4.71
CA ARG A 29 -2.83 -16.41 -5.49
C ARG A 29 -1.52 -16.52 -4.71
N ILE A 30 -1.24 -15.55 -3.85
CA ILE A 30 -0.13 -15.61 -2.88
C ILE A 30 -0.71 -15.74 -1.48
N LYS A 31 -0.29 -16.78 -0.76
CA LYS A 31 -0.63 -16.97 0.66
C LYS A 31 0.33 -16.16 1.52
N ILE A 32 0.00 -14.89 1.77
CA ILE A 32 0.72 -14.10 2.77
C ILE A 32 0.37 -14.62 4.17
N VAL A 33 1.40 -14.97 4.94
CA VAL A 33 1.25 -15.52 6.31
C VAL A 33 1.26 -14.42 7.36
N THR A 34 1.75 -13.21 7.06
CA THR A 34 1.80 -12.06 7.97
C THR A 34 1.76 -10.73 7.21
N ILE A 35 0.98 -9.75 7.68
CA ILE A 35 0.98 -8.34 7.20
C ILE A 35 1.02 -7.42 8.41
N ASN A 36 2.04 -6.55 8.53
CA ASN A 36 2.12 -5.51 9.57
C ASN A 36 1.73 -5.98 10.99
N GLY A 37 2.22 -7.15 11.42
CA GLY A 37 1.92 -7.73 12.74
C GLY A 37 0.62 -8.55 12.80
N MET A 38 -0.26 -8.46 11.80
CA MET A 38 -1.38 -9.39 11.64
C MET A 38 -0.85 -10.71 11.09
N ARG A 39 -0.82 -11.74 11.95
CA ARG A 39 -0.46 -13.10 11.55
C ARG A 39 -1.69 -13.81 11.02
N ARG A 40 -1.60 -14.44 9.86
CA ARG A 40 -2.53 -15.47 9.40
C ARG A 40 -2.51 -16.58 10.46
N ARG A 41 -3.51 -16.62 11.34
CA ARG A 41 -3.55 -17.59 12.44
C ARG A 41 -4.28 -18.86 12.03
N GLN A 42 -3.68 -19.94 12.53
CA GLN A 42 -3.98 -21.37 12.67
C GLN A 42 -5.08 -22.04 11.81
N PRO A 43 -4.95 -23.34 11.53
CA PRO A 43 -6.00 -24.11 10.86
C PRO A 43 -7.28 -24.09 11.72
N GLY A 44 -8.33 -23.41 11.27
CA GLY A 44 -9.62 -23.35 11.96
C GLY A 44 -10.29 -21.97 12.00
N GLU A 45 -9.56 -20.86 11.84
CA GLU A 45 -10.17 -19.53 11.73
C GLU A 45 -10.65 -19.25 10.29
N SER A 46 -11.79 -18.55 10.17
CA SER A 46 -12.46 -18.31 8.89
C SER A 46 -11.54 -17.58 7.90
N ALA A 47 -11.20 -18.25 6.79
CA ALA A 47 -10.43 -17.67 5.69
C ALA A 47 -11.08 -16.38 5.13
N ALA A 48 -12.39 -16.20 5.34
CA ALA A 48 -13.13 -15.00 4.96
C ALA A 48 -12.67 -13.76 5.73
N ALA A 49 -12.37 -13.87 7.03
CA ALA A 49 -11.88 -12.75 7.86
C ALA A 49 -10.53 -12.22 7.37
N TRP A 50 -9.64 -13.14 7.00
CA TRP A 50 -8.33 -12.80 6.45
C TRP A 50 -8.43 -12.12 5.08
N GLN A 51 -9.30 -12.65 4.20
CA GLN A 51 -9.57 -12.02 2.91
C GLN A 51 -10.26 -10.65 3.05
N ALA A 52 -11.15 -10.47 4.02
CA ALA A 52 -11.76 -9.18 4.33
C ALA A 52 -10.69 -8.17 4.78
N GLY A 53 -9.78 -8.55 5.66
CA GLY A 53 -8.65 -7.71 6.07
C GLY A 53 -7.72 -7.32 4.90
N LEU A 54 -7.41 -8.27 4.02
CA LEU A 54 -6.64 -8.01 2.79
C LEU A 54 -7.35 -7.03 1.85
N ARG A 55 -8.66 -7.19 1.65
CA ARG A 55 -9.48 -6.30 0.82
C ARG A 55 -9.56 -4.90 1.43
N ALA A 56 -9.69 -4.80 2.75
CA ALA A 56 -9.68 -3.52 3.46
C ALA A 56 -8.34 -2.79 3.30
N TYR A 57 -7.23 -3.51 3.24
CA TYR A 57 -5.89 -2.93 3.01
C TYR A 57 -5.65 -2.48 1.56
N TYR A 58 -6.39 -3.02 0.59
CA TYR A 58 -6.13 -2.78 -0.83
C TYR A 58 -6.24 -1.30 -1.28
N PRO A 59 -7.25 -0.51 -0.83
CA PRO A 59 -7.31 0.92 -1.11
C PRO A 59 -6.06 1.69 -0.64
N TRP A 60 -5.52 1.33 0.53
CA TRP A 60 -4.27 1.93 1.03
C TRP A 60 -3.08 1.57 0.14
N ALA A 61 -3.01 0.31 -0.32
CA ALA A 61 -1.96 -0.10 -1.26
C ALA A 61 -2.05 0.67 -2.59
N LEU A 62 -3.26 0.86 -3.13
CA LEU A 62 -3.48 1.67 -4.34
C LEU A 62 -3.08 3.13 -4.14
N ALA A 63 -3.42 3.74 -3.02
CA ALA A 63 -3.03 5.11 -2.69
C ALA A 63 -1.49 5.25 -2.63
N THR A 64 -0.82 4.26 -2.03
CA THR A 64 0.64 4.17 -1.99
C THR A 64 1.24 4.08 -3.40
N VAL A 65 0.68 3.24 -4.27
CA VAL A 65 1.11 3.11 -5.68
C VAL A 65 0.96 4.43 -6.43
N CYS A 66 -0.20 5.09 -6.32
CA CYS A 66 -0.43 6.37 -6.98
C CYS A 66 0.56 7.44 -6.52
N SER A 67 0.85 7.47 -5.22
CA SER A 67 1.81 8.41 -4.64
C SER A 67 3.23 8.17 -5.14
N LEU A 68 3.68 6.91 -5.14
CA LEU A 68 5.01 6.54 -5.65
C LEU A 68 5.18 6.91 -7.12
N LEU A 69 4.14 6.70 -7.95
CA LEU A 69 4.17 7.09 -9.35
C LEU A 69 4.19 8.61 -9.53
N LEU A 70 3.40 9.35 -8.74
CA LEU A 70 3.44 10.81 -8.74
C LEU A 70 4.85 11.32 -8.38
N PHE A 71 5.47 10.78 -7.33
CA PHE A 71 6.83 11.14 -6.95
C PHE A 71 7.86 10.74 -8.00
N ALA A 72 7.70 9.59 -8.65
CA ALA A 72 8.56 9.19 -9.76
C ALA A 72 8.53 10.22 -10.89
N VAL A 73 7.35 10.69 -11.28
CA VAL A 73 7.17 11.74 -12.29
C VAL A 73 7.80 13.06 -11.83
N LEU A 74 7.51 13.49 -10.60
CA LEU A 74 8.06 14.75 -10.07
C LEU A 74 9.60 14.72 -10.03
N VAL A 75 10.19 13.65 -9.52
CA VAL A 75 11.66 13.50 -9.45
C VAL A 75 12.29 13.43 -10.84
N PHE A 76 11.62 12.79 -11.80
CA PHE A 76 12.12 12.69 -13.18
C PHE A 76 12.32 14.06 -13.83
N PHE A 77 11.37 14.99 -13.62
CA PHE A 77 11.42 16.34 -14.20
C PHE A 77 12.05 17.40 -13.29
N ALA A 78 12.29 17.08 -12.01
CA ALA A 78 12.80 18.04 -11.05
C ALA A 78 14.28 18.40 -11.31
N PRO A 79 14.66 19.68 -11.13
CA PRO A 79 16.05 20.06 -10.99
C PRO A 79 16.66 19.39 -9.75
N TYR A 80 17.96 19.08 -9.80
CA TYR A 80 18.65 18.32 -8.74
C TYR A 80 18.54 18.95 -7.34
N GLU A 81 18.53 20.29 -7.27
CA GLU A 81 18.36 21.04 -6.01
C GLU A 81 17.03 20.76 -5.27
N PHE A 82 16.02 20.25 -5.98
CA PHE A 82 14.72 19.89 -5.41
C PHE A 82 14.60 18.41 -5.03
N LEU A 83 15.64 17.59 -5.24
CA LEU A 83 15.59 16.15 -4.96
C LEU A 83 15.32 15.88 -3.48
N HIS A 84 16.07 16.50 -2.57
CA HIS A 84 15.90 16.34 -1.13
C HIS A 84 14.53 16.80 -0.59
N PRO A 85 14.02 18.00 -0.92
CA PRO A 85 12.69 18.40 -0.47
C PRO A 85 11.57 17.54 -1.06
N LEU A 86 11.72 17.04 -2.30
CA LEU A 86 10.75 16.09 -2.89
C LEU A 86 10.73 14.75 -2.16
N VAL A 87 11.90 14.20 -1.82
CA VAL A 87 12.00 12.97 -1.02
C VAL A 87 11.41 13.18 0.38
N ALA A 88 11.67 14.32 1.02
CA ALA A 88 11.09 14.65 2.32
C ALA A 88 9.56 14.75 2.25
N ALA A 89 9.02 15.42 1.22
CA ALA A 89 7.58 15.50 0.98
C ALA A 89 6.97 14.11 0.75
N ALA A 90 7.67 13.22 0.04
CA ALA A 90 7.22 11.84 -0.16
C ALA A 90 7.09 11.07 1.16
N LEU A 91 8.09 11.17 2.03
CA LEU A 91 8.06 10.52 3.34
C LEU A 91 6.90 11.04 4.20
N ILE A 92 6.70 12.37 4.23
CA ILE A 92 5.58 12.99 4.96
C ILE A 92 4.25 12.48 4.41
N MET A 93 4.10 12.43 3.09
CA MET A 93 2.85 12.01 2.46
C MET A 93 2.52 10.54 2.74
N VAL A 94 3.52 9.65 2.78
CA VAL A 94 3.34 8.23 3.17
C VAL A 94 2.85 8.10 4.61
N VAL A 95 3.43 8.89 5.53
CA VAL A 95 3.00 8.91 6.94
C VAL A 95 1.57 9.43 7.07
N ILE A 96 1.23 10.51 6.36
CA ILE A 96 -0.12 11.09 6.39
C ILE A 96 -1.15 10.15 5.76
N GLN A 97 -0.83 9.43 4.69
CA GLN A 97 -1.75 8.48 4.06
C GLN A 97 -2.00 7.23 4.91
N GLY A 98 -1.03 6.80 5.71
CA GLY A 98 -1.14 5.64 6.57
C GLY A 98 -2.29 5.73 7.58
N TRP A 99 -2.54 6.92 8.12
CA TRP A 99 -3.44 7.07 9.27
C TRP A 99 -4.94 7.05 8.90
N PRO A 100 -5.44 7.88 7.96
CA PRO A 100 -6.87 7.98 7.67
C PRO A 100 -7.38 6.77 6.90
N LEU A 101 -6.59 6.27 5.94
CA LEU A 101 -6.99 5.14 5.10
C LEU A 101 -6.90 3.82 5.85
N GLY A 102 -5.92 3.66 6.76
CA GLY A 102 -5.83 2.50 7.65
C GLY A 102 -7.01 2.43 8.62
N ILE A 103 -7.39 3.57 9.23
CA ILE A 103 -8.55 3.63 10.13
C ILE A 103 -9.85 3.41 9.36
N TRP A 104 -10.03 4.03 8.19
CA TRP A 104 -11.24 3.85 7.38
C TRP A 104 -11.41 2.41 6.91
N ALA A 105 -10.32 1.78 6.46
CA ALA A 105 -10.29 0.37 6.09
C ALA A 105 -10.71 -0.54 7.25
N LEU A 106 -10.16 -0.30 8.44
CA LEU A 106 -10.50 -1.05 9.65
C LEU A 106 -11.97 -0.86 10.04
N ASN A 107 -12.46 0.39 10.02
CA ASN A 107 -13.86 0.71 10.31
C ASN A 107 -14.82 0.03 9.33
N ARG A 108 -14.47 -0.01 8.04
CA ARG A 108 -15.28 -0.68 7.02
C ARG A 108 -15.30 -2.20 7.21
N ALA A 109 -14.16 -2.81 7.51
CA ALA A 109 -14.09 -4.24 7.79
C ALA A 109 -14.94 -4.64 9.02
N ILE A 110 -14.96 -3.80 10.07
CA ILE A 110 -15.79 -4.01 11.26
C ILE A 110 -17.29 -3.89 10.94
N ALA A 111 -17.66 -2.94 10.07
CA ALA A 111 -19.05 -2.74 9.63
C ALA A 111 -19.55 -3.93 8.81
N ASP A 112 -18.76 -4.43 7.85
CA ASP A 112 -19.13 -5.56 7.01
C ASP A 112 -19.32 -6.85 7.83
N PHE A 113 -18.48 -7.06 8.86
CA PHE A 113 -18.62 -8.20 9.79
C PHE A 113 -19.90 -8.16 10.64
N HIS A 114 -20.37 -6.97 11.04
CA HIS A 114 -21.61 -6.83 11.82
C HIS A 114 -22.87 -7.09 10.98
N VAL A 115 -22.79 -6.92 9.66
CA VAL A 115 -23.90 -7.18 8.75
C VAL A 115 -24.07 -8.68 8.48
N GLU A 116 -22.98 -9.46 8.43
CA GLU A 116 -23.05 -10.92 8.21
C GLU A 116 -23.57 -11.72 9.43
N GLN A 117 -23.66 -11.11 10.62
CA GLN A 117 -24.15 -11.78 11.84
C GLN A 117 -25.63 -11.53 12.16
N LYS A 118 -26.36 -10.77 11.33
CA LYS A 118 -27.81 -10.53 11.43
C LYS A 118 -28.56 -11.34 10.38
#